data_AF-A0A2E2HIK3-F1
#
_entry.id   AF-A0A2E2HIK3-F1
#
_cell.length_a   1.000
_cell.length_b   1.000
_cell.length_c   1.000
_cell.angle_alpha   90.00
_cell.angle_beta   90.00
_cell.angle_gamma   90.00
#
_symmetry.space_group_name_H-M   'P 1'
#
loop_
_entity.id
_entity.type
_entity.pdbx_description
1 polymer ?
#
loop_
_entity_poly.entity_id
_entity_poly.type
_entity_poly.pdbx_seq_one_letter_code
_entity_poly.pdbx_strand_id
1 'polypeptide(L)' 'MPHEHVQLAQAPNGEIGPRCHTCGIRLTFGSAMVHNQHYYCWEHYVEHTGADTVTVVGETEEKFYMKTE' A
#
# COMPACT_ATOMS: atom_id res chain seq x y z
N MET A 1 10.01 22.68 11.04
CA MET A 1 8.91 21.93 11.72
C MET A 1 9.44 20.52 12.00
N PRO A 2 9.12 19.84 13.11
CA PRO A 2 9.98 18.78 13.68
C PRO A 2 10.08 17.46 12.89
N HIS A 3 9.59 17.39 11.65
CA HIS A 3 9.57 16.20 10.80
C HIS A 3 9.80 16.57 9.33
N GLU A 4 10.99 17.08 8.99
CA GLU A 4 11.36 17.44 7.59
C GLU A 4 11.45 16.24 6.64
N HIS A 5 11.42 15.03 7.16
CA HIS A 5 11.47 13.77 6.41
C HIS A 5 10.14 13.33 5.76
N VAL A 6 9.01 13.98 6.05
CA VAL A 6 7.69 13.58 5.54
C VAL A 6 7.13 14.63 4.59
N GLN A 7 7.10 14.30 3.30
CA GLN A 7 6.44 15.14 2.30
C GLN A 7 4.93 14.91 2.33
N LEU A 8 4.18 15.90 2.79
CA LEU A 8 2.72 15.89 2.81
C LEU A 8 2.14 16.56 1.56
N ALA A 9 1.01 16.05 1.10
CA ALA A 9 0.27 16.59 -0.03
C ALA A 9 -1.23 16.74 0.31
N GLN A 10 -1.76 17.94 0.08
CA GLN A 10 -3.19 18.22 0.23
C GLN A 10 -3.95 17.77 -1.02
N ALA A 11 -5.12 17.14 -0.84
CA ALA A 11 -6.08 16.99 -1.93
C ALA A 11 -6.97 18.23 -2.07
N PRO A 12 -7.63 18.38 -3.24
CA PRO A 12 -8.65 19.39 -3.46
C PRO A 12 -9.82 19.35 -2.46
N ASN A 13 -10.11 18.18 -1.88
CA ASN A 13 -11.15 17.98 -0.86
C ASN A 13 -10.69 18.32 0.57
N GLY A 14 -9.45 18.81 0.74
CA GLY A 14 -8.89 19.14 2.05
C GLY A 14 -8.24 17.97 2.79
N GLU A 15 -8.27 16.75 2.24
CA GLU A 15 -7.60 15.62 2.86
C GLU A 15 -6.08 15.74 2.73
N ILE A 16 -5.39 15.66 3.86
CA ILE A 16 -3.94 15.59 3.92
C ILE A 16 -3.55 14.13 3.75
N GLY A 17 -2.57 13.87 2.88
CA GLY A 17 -2.02 12.54 2.69
C GLY A 17 -0.51 12.58 2.48
N PRO A 18 0.22 11.52 2.85
CA PRO A 18 1.66 11.46 2.64
C PRO A 18 1.98 11.20 1.16
N ARG A 19 3.20 11.54 0.75
CA ARG A 19 3.77 11.09 -0.53
C ARG A 19 4.61 9.85 -0.33
N CYS A 20 4.59 8.96 -1.31
CA CYS A 20 5.56 7.88 -1.39
C CYS A 20 6.97 8.46 -1.48
N HIS A 21 7.90 7.97 -0.66
CA HIS A 21 9.28 8.46 -0.62
C HIS A 21 10.05 8.16 -1.92
N THR A 22 9.72 7.08 -2.62
CA THR A 22 10.40 6.70 -3.87
C THR A 22 9.78 7.39 -5.09
N CYS A 23 8.47 7.21 -5.33
CA CYS A 23 7.83 7.67 -6.56
C CYS A 23 7.07 9.00 -6.43
N GLY A 24 6.97 9.57 -5.22
CA GLY A 24 6.35 10.88 -4.99
C GLY A 24 4.82 10.93 -5.16
N ILE A 25 4.17 9.81 -5.49
CA ILE A 25 2.71 9.75 -5.64
C ILE A 25 2.04 10.12 -4.32
N ARG A 26 0.95 10.88 -4.42
CA ARG A 26 0.13 11.20 -3.25
C ARG A 26 -0.67 9.96 -2.86
N LEU A 27 -0.57 9.58 -1.59
CA LEU A 27 -1.30 8.49 -0.97
C LEU A 27 -2.29 9.06 0.04
N THR A 28 -3.28 8.26 0.42
CA THR A 28 -4.06 8.53 1.64
C THR A 28 -3.35 7.88 2.82
N PHE A 29 -3.59 8.35 4.04
CA PHE A 29 -3.02 7.69 5.22
C PHE A 29 -3.45 6.22 5.37
N GLY A 30 -4.59 5.83 4.79
CA GLY A 30 -5.04 4.43 4.78
C GLY A 30 -4.32 3.54 3.75
N SER A 31 -3.79 4.11 2.67
CA SER A 31 -3.08 3.35 1.62
C SER A 31 -1.56 3.42 1.73
N ALA A 32 -1.02 4.30 2.58
CA ALA A 32 0.40 4.47 2.78
C ALA A 32 0.94 3.49 3.83
N MET A 33 1.98 2.74 3.46
CA MET A 33 2.70 1.85 4.38
C MET A 33 3.85 2.62 5.03
N VAL A 34 4.05 2.43 6.33
CA VAL A 34 5.13 3.08 7.08
C VAL A 34 6.30 2.12 7.20
N HIS A 35 7.49 2.56 6.80
CA HIS A 35 8.73 1.85 7.07
C HIS A 35 9.81 2.83 7.51
N ASN A 36 10.37 2.59 8.71
CA ASN A 36 11.27 3.52 9.40
C ASN A 36 10.67 4.92 9.55
N GLN A 37 11.21 5.91 8.84
CA GLN A 37 10.81 7.33 8.88
C GLN A 37 10.09 7.79 7.61
N HIS A 38 9.67 6.84 6.75
CA HIS A 38 9.14 7.13 5.42
C HIS A 38 7.81 6.42 5.16
N TYR A 39 7.02 7.03 4.26
CA TYR A 39 5.80 6.47 3.73
C TYR A 39 6.05 5.92 2.33
N TYR A 40 5.51 4.73 2.04
CA TYR A 40 5.64 4.07 0.75
C TYR A 40 4.27 3.64 0.22
N CYS A 41 4.15 3.58 -1.11
CA CYS A 41 3.08 2.80 -1.72
C CYS A 41 3.38 1.31 -1.57
N TRP A 42 2.38 0.45 -1.78
CA TRP A 42 2.52 -1.00 -1.64
C TRP A 42 3.73 -1.56 -2.40
N GLU A 43 3.87 -1.21 -3.68
CA GLU A 43 4.96 -1.70 -4.55
C GLU A 43 6.34 -1.43 -3.95
N HIS A 44 6.63 -0.17 -3.61
CA HIS A 44 7.92 0.20 -3.03
C HIS A 44 8.08 -0.30 -1.58
N TYR A 45 6.99 -0.47 -0.85
CA TYR A 45 7.04 -1.09 0.48
C TYR A 45 7.52 -2.53 0.39
N VAL A 46 7.00 -3.31 -0.58
CA VAL A 46 7.45 -4.68 -0.87
C VAL A 46 8.92 -4.68 -1.29
N GLU A 47 9.34 -3.77 -2.18
CA GLU A 47 10.74 -3.67 -2.62
C GLU A 47 11.71 -3.39 -1.46
N HIS A 48 11.35 -2.51 -0.52
CA HIS A 48 12.21 -2.12 0.60
C HIS A 48 12.21 -3.15 1.74
N THR A 49 11.11 -3.84 1.96
CA THR A 49 10.95 -4.76 3.11
C THR A 49 11.11 -6.23 2.75
N GLY A 50 10.98 -6.58 1.46
CA GLY A 50 10.84 -7.96 1.01
C GLY A 50 9.54 -8.62 1.48
N ALA A 51 8.57 -7.85 1.99
CA ALA A 51 7.29 -8.38 2.41
C ALA A 51 6.50 -8.85 1.19
N ASP A 52 6.10 -10.12 1.16
CA ASP A 52 5.20 -10.65 0.13
C ASP A 52 3.92 -11.17 0.78
N THR A 53 2.87 -11.34 -0.02
CA THR A 53 1.61 -11.89 0.45
C THR A 53 1.79 -13.39 0.78
N VAL A 54 1.31 -13.81 1.95
CA VAL A 54 1.28 -15.24 2.33
C VAL A 54 0.10 -15.97 1.68
N THR A 55 -0.87 -15.21 1.14
CA THR A 55 -2.04 -15.74 0.45
C THR A 55 -1.64 -16.32 -0.89
N VAL A 56 -1.58 -17.65 -0.96
CA VAL A 56 -1.53 -18.38 -2.23
C VAL A 56 -2.94 -18.32 -2.82
N VAL A 57 -3.08 -17.76 -4.03
CA VAL A 57 -4.32 -17.87 -4.80
C VAL A 57 -4.46 -19.36 -5.16
N GLY A 58 -5.28 -20.08 -4.41
CA GLY A 58 -5.61 -21.46 -4.76
C GLY A 58 -6.43 -21.45 -6.04
N GLU A 59 -5.86 -21.97 -7.13
CA GLU A 59 -6.61 -22.31 -8.33
C GLU A 59 -7.48 -23.53 -8.01
N THR A 60 -8.65 -23.31 -7.40
CA THR A 60 -9.63 -24.38 -7.27
C THR A 60 -10.32 -24.54 -8.63
N GLU A 61 -9.98 -25.60 -9.37
CA GLU A 61 -10.59 -25.93 -10.66
C GLU A 61 -12.12 -26.10 -10.54
N GLU A 62 -12.62 -26.56 -9.39
CA GLU A 62 -14.04 -26.73 -9.12
C GLU A 62 -14.56 -25.72 -8.11
N LYS A 63 -15.51 -24.87 -8.53
CA LYS A 63 -16.24 -24.02 -7.59
C LYS A 63 -17.09 -24.91 -6.68
N PHE A 64 -17.16 -24.58 -5.39
CA PHE A 64 -17.82 -25.42 -4.36
C PHE A 64 -19.30 -25.77 -4.64
N TYR A 65 -19.96 -25.05 -5.55
CA TYR A 65 -21.35 -25.24 -5.97
C TYR A 65 -21.50 -26.00 -7.31
N MET A 66 -20.41 -26.44 -7.93
CA MET A 66 -20.42 -27.20 -9.19
C MET A 66 -20.56 -28.72 -8.99
N LYS A 67 -20.87 -29.20 -7.78
CA LYS A 67 -21.24 -30.60 -7.58
C LYS A 67 -22.58 -30.88 -8.28
N THR A 68 -22.51 -31.33 -9.52
CA THR A 68 -23.62 -32.02 -10.18
C THR A 68 -23.92 -33.30 -9.41
N GLU A 69 -25.17 -33.44 -8.97
CA GLU A 69 -25.73 -34.69 -8.42
C GLU A 69 -25.60 -35.86 -9.40
#